data_AF-A0AAD9BR44-F1
#
_entry.id   AF-A0AAD9BR44-F1
#
_cell.length_a   1.000
_cell.length_b   1.000
_cell.length_c   1.000
_cell.angle_alpha   90.00
_cell.angle_beta   90.00
_cell.angle_gamma   90.00
#
_symmetry.space_group_name_H-M   'P 1'
#
loop_
_entity.id
_entity.type
_entity.pdbx_description
1 polymer ?
#
loop_
_entity_poly.entity_id
_entity_poly.type
_entity_poly.pdbx_seq_one_letter_code
_entity_poly.pdbx_strand_id
1 'polypeptide(L)'
;MEPLAGYVFKAASEGRVLTLAALLHNHPEEEVRFLLSHVTQVAGQRSTPLIIAARNGHDKVVRLLVDHYRVNTEQTGTVRFDG
;
A
#
# COMPACT_ATOMS: atom_id res chain seq x y z
N MET A 1 -3.81 6.64 -14.33
CA MET A 1 -2.95 6.36 -13.17
C MET A 1 -3.73 5.79 -11.97
N GLU A 2 -4.99 6.21 -11.74
CA GLU A 2 -5.90 5.62 -10.72
C GLU A 2 -6.05 4.08 -10.70
N PRO A 3 -6.10 3.34 -11.83
CA PRO A 3 -6.25 1.88 -11.74
C PRO A 3 -5.04 1.19 -11.11
N LEU A 4 -3.82 1.70 -11.36
CA LEU A 4 -2.59 1.08 -10.85
C LEU A 4 -2.48 1.23 -9.33
N ALA A 5 -2.82 2.40 -8.79
CA ALA A 5 -2.86 2.62 -7.34
C ALA A 5 -3.86 1.65 -6.66
N GLY A 6 -5.02 1.41 -7.28
CA GLY A 6 -5.98 0.42 -6.82
C GLY A 6 -5.43 -1.01 -6.80
N TYR A 7 -4.69 -1.42 -7.84
CA TYR A 7 -4.05 -2.74 -7.89
C TYR A 7 -2.94 -2.89 -6.84
N VAL A 8 -2.11 -1.85 -6.65
CA VAL A 8 -1.08 -1.81 -5.60
C VAL A 8 -1.71 -1.94 -4.22
N PHE A 9 -2.76 -1.15 -3.95
CA PHE A 9 -3.51 -1.21 -2.70
C PHE A 9 -4.11 -2.60 -2.46
N LYS A 10 -4.74 -3.18 -3.48
CA LYS A 10 -5.34 -4.53 -3.40
C LYS A 10 -4.28 -5.61 -3.15
N ALA A 11 -3.16 -5.56 -3.86
CA ALA A 11 -2.07 -6.51 -3.66
C ALA A 11 -1.48 -6.41 -2.24
N ALA A 12 -1.35 -5.19 -1.71
CA ALA A 12 -0.89 -4.96 -0.35
C ALA A 12 -1.91 -5.44 0.70
N SER A 13 -3.20 -5.16 0.49
CA SER A 13 -4.30 -5.58 1.36
C SER A 13 -4.51 -7.09 1.41
N GLU A 14 -4.14 -7.82 0.36
CA GLU A 14 -4.29 -9.28 0.27
C GLU A 14 -2.98 -10.04 0.56
N GLY A 15 -1.89 -9.33 0.90
CA GLY A 15 -0.61 -9.95 1.22
C GLY A 15 0.14 -10.54 0.02
N ARG A 16 -0.22 -10.15 -1.22
CA ARG A 16 0.38 -10.66 -2.45
C ARG A 16 1.73 -10.02 -2.75
N VAL A 17 2.76 -10.39 -1.98
CA VAL A 17 4.10 -9.78 -2.05
C VAL A 17 4.74 -9.83 -3.44
N LEU A 18 4.61 -10.95 -4.16
CA LEU A 18 5.19 -11.10 -5.51
C LEU A 18 4.46 -10.23 -6.53
N THR A 19 3.14 -10.16 -6.45
CA THR A 19 2.33 -9.28 -7.30
C THR A 19 2.67 -7.82 -7.03
N LEU A 20 2.79 -7.42 -5.77
CA LEU A 20 3.17 -6.07 -5.39
C LEU A 20 4.56 -5.72 -5.92
N ALA A 21 5.56 -6.59 -5.75
CA ALA A 21 6.90 -6.37 -6.28
C ALA A 21 6.89 -6.22 -7.81
N ALA A 22 6.15 -7.07 -8.53
CA ALA A 22 6.03 -6.98 -9.98
C ALA A 22 5.36 -5.68 -10.44
N LEU A 23 4.31 -5.23 -9.73
CA LEU A 23 3.61 -3.98 -10.01
C LEU A 23 4.50 -2.74 -9.80
N LEU A 24 5.50 -2.82 -8.91
CA LEU A 24 6.37 -1.68 -8.59
C LEU A 24 7.70 -1.70 -9.36
N HIS A 25 8.18 -2.87 -9.81
CA HIS A 25 9.50 -3.03 -10.42
C HIS A 25 9.67 -2.28 -11.75
N ASN A 26 8.61 -2.18 -12.56
CA ASN A 26 8.67 -1.58 -13.90
C ASN A 26 8.40 -0.07 -13.93
N HIS A 27 8.34 0.58 -12.75
CA HIS A 27 7.99 1.99 -12.63
C HIS A 27 9.16 2.82 -12.08
N PRO A 28 9.29 4.08 -12.52
CA PRO A 28 10.28 4.99 -11.97
C PRO A 28 10.02 5.25 -10.49
N GLU A 29 11.07 5.56 -9.75
CA GLU A 29 11.02 5.73 -8.30
C GLU A 29 10.00 6.79 -7.85
N GLU A 30 9.83 7.86 -8.61
CA GLU A 30 8.82 8.90 -8.35
C GLU A 30 7.38 8.37 -8.47
N GLU A 31 7.10 7.57 -9.49
CA GLU A 31 5.78 6.95 -9.66
C GLU A 31 5.53 5.91 -8.56
N VAL A 32 6.55 5.11 -8.21
CA VAL A 32 6.47 4.18 -7.07
C VAL A 32 6.16 4.92 -5.77
N ARG A 33 6.85 6.02 -5.48
CA ARG A 33 6.58 6.86 -4.30
C ARG A 33 5.15 7.39 -4.32
N PHE A 34 4.68 7.88 -5.47
CA PHE A 34 3.30 8.33 -5.63
C PHE A 34 2.32 7.20 -5.32
N LEU A 35 2.47 6.02 -5.94
CA LEU A 35 1.62 4.85 -5.73
C LEU A 35 1.60 4.39 -4.27
N LEU A 36 2.74 4.39 -3.58
CA LEU A 36 2.85 3.98 -2.18
C LEU A 36 2.35 5.02 -1.17
N SER A 37 2.31 6.29 -1.56
CA SER A 37 1.69 7.38 -0.78
C SER A 37 0.20 7.57 -1.08
N HIS A 38 -0.31 6.93 -2.14
CA HIS A 38 -1.68 7.12 -2.59
C HIS A 38 -2.66 6.56 -1.56
N VAL A 39 -3.60 7.41 -1.14
CA VAL A 39 -4.62 7.05 -0.15
C VAL A 39 -5.84 6.50 -0.87
N THR A 40 -6.16 5.24 -0.64
CA THR A 40 -7.36 4.59 -1.19
C THR A 40 -8.46 4.58 -0.14
N GLN A 41 -9.69 4.88 -0.57
CA GLN A 41 -10.88 4.81 0.27
C GLN A 41 -11.64 3.50 -0.01
N VAL A 42 -11.72 2.62 0.99
CA VAL A 42 -12.49 1.37 0.93
C VAL A 42 -13.40 1.30 2.14
N ALA A 43 -14.70 1.07 1.93
CA ALA A 43 -15.71 0.99 3.00
C ALA A 43 -15.74 2.21 3.96
N GLY A 44 -15.32 3.40 3.50
CA GLY A 44 -15.23 4.61 4.32
C GLY A 44 -13.95 4.72 5.16
N GLN A 45 -13.01 3.77 5.02
CA GLN A 45 -11.68 3.84 5.59
C GLN A 45 -10.68 4.30 4.52
N ARG A 46 -9.90 5.33 4.85
CA ARG A 46 -8.83 5.86 3.99
C ARG A 46 -7.51 5.28 4.46
N SER A 47 -6.81 4.57 3.60
CA SER A 47 -5.53 3.95 3.96
C SER A 47 -4.57 3.92 2.77
N THR A 48 -3.28 3.92 3.08
CA THR A 48 -2.21 3.67 2.11
C THR A 48 -1.93 2.17 2.00
N PRO A 49 -1.18 1.72 0.98
CA PRO A 49 -0.74 0.33 0.87
C PRO A 49 0.00 -0.19 2.12
N LEU A 50 0.82 0.65 2.76
CA LEU A 50 1.51 0.27 4.01
C LEU A 50 0.52 0.05 5.16
N ILE A 51 -0.40 1.00 5.37
CA ILE A 51 -1.37 0.95 6.49
C ILE A 51 -2.25 -0.29 6.37
N ILE A 52 -2.79 -0.57 5.17
CA ILE A 52 -3.68 -1.72 5.00
C ILE A 52 -2.93 -3.06 5.14
N ALA A 53 -1.69 -3.15 4.66
CA ALA A 53 -0.86 -4.33 4.83
C ALA A 53 -0.53 -4.59 6.31
N ALA A 54 -0.16 -3.55 7.04
CA ALA A 54 0.13 -3.63 8.48
C ALA A 54 -1.13 -4.00 9.27
N ARG A 55 -2.26 -3.35 8.99
CA ARG A 55 -3.55 -3.64 9.63
C ARG A 55 -3.98 -5.10 9.45
N ASN A 56 -3.73 -5.68 8.28
CA ASN A 56 -4.12 -7.06 7.97
C ASN A 56 -3.05 -8.10 8.36
N GLY A 57 -1.92 -7.70 8.96
CA GLY A 57 -0.86 -8.61 9.41
C GLY A 57 -0.01 -9.20 8.29
N HIS A 58 0.14 -8.48 7.17
CA HIS A 58 0.94 -8.93 6.02
C HIS A 58 2.42 -8.53 6.15
N ASP A 59 3.13 -9.11 7.12
CA ASP A 59 4.51 -8.76 7.46
C ASP A 59 5.48 -8.78 6.28
N LYS A 60 5.34 -9.74 5.36
CA LYS A 60 6.18 -9.81 4.16
C LYS A 60 5.98 -8.61 3.23
N VAL A 61 4.75 -8.11 3.12
CA VAL A 61 4.44 -6.91 2.35
C VAL A 61 4.98 -5.67 3.06
N VAL A 62 4.74 -5.56 4.38
CA VAL A 62 5.27 -4.44 5.18
C VAL A 62 6.79 -4.37 5.05
N ARG A 63 7.46 -5.51 5.20
CA ARG A 63 8.91 -5.62 5.06
C ARG A 63 9.39 -5.24 3.66
N LEU A 64 8.71 -5.69 2.60
CA LEU A 64 9.02 -5.26 1.24
C LEU A 64 8.94 -3.73 1.09
N LEU A 65 7.85 -3.12 1.58
CA LEU A 65 7.61 -1.69 1.47
C LEU A 65 8.64 -0.83 2.25
N VAL A 66 9.01 -1.28 3.46
CA VAL A 66 9.96 -0.57 4.32
C VAL A 66 11.40 -0.81 3.89
N ASP A 67 11.82 -2.06 3.74
CA ASP A 67 13.23 -2.41 3.52
C ASP A 67 13.68 -2.09 2.07
N HIS A 68 12.83 -2.36 1.08
CA HIS A 68 13.21 -2.23 -0.34
C HIS A 68 12.75 -0.92 -0.97
N TYR A 69 11.55 -0.43 -0.63
CA TYR A 69 10.99 0.79 -1.22
C TYR A 69 11.13 2.03 -0.33
N ARG A 70 11.67 1.87 0.89
CA ARG A 70 11.92 2.98 1.84
C ARG A 70 10.73 3.90 1.99
N VAL A 71 9.53 3.32 2.05
CA VAL A 71 8.30 4.09 2.20
C VAL A 71 8.32 4.86 3.53
N ASN A 72 7.75 6.07 3.54
CA ASN A 72 7.56 6.78 4.80
C ASN A 72 6.65 5.96 5.73
N THR A 73 7.12 5.62 6.91
CA THR A 73 6.35 4.87 7.91
C THR A 73 5.34 5.73 8.65
N GLU A 74 5.49 7.05 8.62
CA GLU A 74 4.60 8.03 9.27
C GLU A 74 3.40 8.41 8.40
N GLN A 75 2.85 7.44 7.67
CA GLN A 75 1.66 7.63 6.86
C GLN A 75 0.38 7.65 7.72
N THR A 76 -0.56 8.51 7.35
CA THR A 76 -1.84 8.66 8.07
C THR A 76 -2.99 8.05 7.29
N GLY A 77 -3.94 7.43 8.01
CA GLY A 77 -5.20 6.93 7.47
C GLY A 77 -6.39 7.34 8.33
N THR A 78 -7.61 7.04 7.89
CA THR A 78 -8.81 7.17 8.72
C THR A 78 -9.25 5.81 9.21
N VAL A 79 -9.54 5.72 10.51
CA VAL A 79 -10.19 4.56 11.11
C VAL A 79 -11.68 4.86 11.19
N ARG A 80 -12.49 3.93 10.73
CA ARG A 80 -13.94 3.96 10.90
C ARG A 80 -14.32 2.95 11.98
N PHE A 81 -15.06 3.41 12.99
CA PHE A 81 -15.65 2.58 14.04
C PHE A 81 -17.15 2.53 13.80
N ASP A 82 -17.67 1.34 13.50
CA ASP A 82 -19.11 1.06 13.44
C ASP A 82 -19.51 0.51 14.82
N GLY A 83 -19.72 1.42 15.78
CA GLY A 83 -20.14 1.09 17.15
C GLY A 83 -21.55 0.54 17.23
#